data_AF-A0A385H7J4-F1
#
_entry.id   AF-A0A385H7J4-F1
#
_cell.length_a   1.000
_cell.length_b   1.000
_cell.length_c   1.000
_cell.angle_alpha   90.00
_cell.angle_beta   90.00
_cell.angle_gamma   90.00
#
_symmetry.space_group_name_H-M   'P 1'
#
loop_
_entity.id
_entity.type
_entity.pdbx_description
1 polymer ?
#
loop_
_entity_poly.entity_id
_entity_poly.type
_entity_poly.pdbx_seq_one_letter_code
_entity_poly.pdbx_strand_id
1 'polypeptide(L)'
;MGRKYQAAKIVYDAKDQIIELHNKRLTLLEIHETIPNLKEQVSYSSLARICADLQLFDKKKKNEKIENSNSTTKENFVNEKIPTENSDKLSSNAEKNLEKLTKRKPGFSYDHSTKGKDFI
;
A
#
# COMPACT_ATOMS: atom_id res chain seq x y z
N MET A 1 -7.78 -29.74 -20.79
CA MET A 1 -7.46 -28.29 -20.64
C MET A 1 -7.90 -27.82 -19.27
N GLY A 2 -6.99 -27.32 -18.43
CA GLY A 2 -7.34 -26.88 -17.07
C GLY A 2 -8.13 -25.56 -17.07
N ARG A 3 -9.04 -25.38 -16.10
CA ARG A 3 -9.91 -24.18 -15.96
C ARG A 3 -9.16 -22.84 -16.03
N LYS A 4 -7.90 -22.78 -15.58
CA LYS A 4 -7.04 -21.59 -15.64
C LYS A 4 -6.78 -21.10 -17.08
N TYR A 5 -6.60 -22.03 -18.02
CA TYR A 5 -6.37 -21.70 -19.43
C TYR A 5 -7.62 -21.15 -20.11
N GLN A 6 -8.80 -21.53 -19.62
CA GLN A 6 -10.07 -21.06 -20.17
C GLN A 6 -10.34 -19.60 -19.81
N ALA A 7 -10.11 -19.20 -18.55
CA ALA A 7 -10.26 -17.81 -18.13
C ALA A 7 -9.31 -16.86 -18.86
N ALA A 8 -8.03 -17.25 -19.01
CA ALA A 8 -7.05 -16.46 -19.75
C ALA A 8 -7.46 -16.26 -21.22
N LYS A 9 -8.00 -17.32 -21.85
CA LYS A 9 -8.52 -17.24 -23.22
C LYS A 9 -9.69 -16.27 -23.33
N ILE A 10 -10.66 -16.35 -22.42
CA ILE A 10 -11.83 -15.45 -22.43
C ILE A 10 -11.42 -13.99 -22.27
N VAL A 11 -10.48 -13.70 -21.35
CA VAL A 11 -9.96 -12.34 -21.17
C VAL A 11 -9.20 -11.86 -22.40
N TYR A 12 -8.42 -12.74 -23.04
CA TYR A 12 -7.71 -12.42 -24.27
C TYR A 12 -8.67 -12.12 -25.43
N ASP A 13 -9.73 -12.91 -25.57
CA ASP A 13 -10.74 -12.71 -26.61
C ASP A 13 -11.51 -11.39 -26.39
N ALA A 14 -11.69 -10.95 -25.14
CA ALA A 14 -12.35 -9.70 -24.78
C ALA A 14 -11.39 -8.50 -24.62
N LYS A 15 -10.09 -8.65 -24.90
CA LYS A 15 -9.06 -7.65 -24.57
C LYS A 15 -9.35 -6.26 -25.12
N ASP A 16 -9.84 -6.17 -26.36
CA ASP A 16 -10.03 -4.89 -27.05
C ASP A 16 -11.18 -4.10 -26.41
N GLN A 17 -12.25 -4.80 -26.01
CA GLN A 17 -13.37 -4.21 -25.26
C GLN A 17 -12.93 -3.75 -23.87
N ILE A 18 -12.11 -4.54 -23.18
CA ILE A 18 -11.56 -4.18 -21.87
C ILE A 18 -10.73 -2.90 -21.97
N ILE A 19 -9.88 -2.78 -22.99
CA ILE A 19 -9.06 -1.58 -23.23
C ILE A 19 -9.94 -0.37 -23.56
N GLU A 20 -10.95 -0.54 -24.43
CA GLU A 20 -11.87 0.54 -24.79
C GLU A 20 -12.62 1.10 -23.57
N LEU A 21 -13.16 0.23 -22.72
CA LEU A 21 -13.87 0.63 -21.51
C LEU A 21 -12.93 1.26 -20.48
N HIS A 22 -11.70 0.76 -20.35
CA HIS A 22 -10.69 1.37 -19.50
C HIS A 22 -10.31 2.78 -19.99
N ASN A 23 -10.22 3.00 -21.30
CA ASN A 23 -9.99 4.32 -21.89
C ASN A 23 -11.15 5.29 -21.63
N LYS A 24 -12.38 4.77 -21.51
CA LYS A 24 -13.57 5.53 -21.05
C LYS A 24 -13.55 5.81 -19.54
N ARG A 25 -12.46 5.50 -18.84
CA ARG A 25 -12.25 5.67 -17.40
C ARG A 25 -13.11 4.77 -16.51
N LEU A 26 -13.62 3.66 -17.03
CA LEU A 26 -14.25 2.65 -16.18
C LEU A 26 -13.19 1.92 -15.36
N THR A 27 -13.52 1.64 -14.11
CA THR A 27 -12.73 0.80 -13.24
C THR A 27 -12.79 -0.66 -13.69
N LEU A 28 -11.80 -1.46 -13.31
CA LEU A 28 -11.78 -2.87 -13.68
C LEU A 28 -13.01 -3.65 -13.14
N LEU A 29 -13.57 -3.20 -12.00
CA LEU A 29 -14.78 -3.79 -11.44
C LEU A 29 -16.00 -3.50 -12.32
N GLU A 30 -16.17 -2.25 -12.74
CA GLU A 30 -17.25 -1.88 -13.66
C GLU A 30 -17.09 -2.59 -15.02
N ILE A 31 -15.86 -2.75 -15.51
CA ILE A 31 -15.57 -3.52 -16.73
C ILE A 31 -15.98 -5.00 -16.56
N HIS A 32 -15.70 -5.58 -15.39
CA HIS A 32 -16.09 -6.96 -15.07
C HIS A 32 -17.62 -7.13 -15.07
N GLU A 33 -18.36 -6.16 -14.54
CA GLU A 33 -19.81 -6.22 -14.48
C GLU A 33 -20.50 -5.88 -15.80
N THR A 34 -19.89 -5.05 -16.65
CA THR A 34 -20.46 -4.61 -17.93
C THR A 34 -20.32 -5.66 -19.03
N ILE A 35 -19.27 -6.48 -19.02
CA ILE A 35 -19.08 -7.55 -20.01
C ILE A 35 -19.67 -8.87 -19.45
N PRO A 36 -20.84 -9.34 -19.95
CA PRO A 36 -21.55 -10.48 -19.36
C PRO A 36 -20.70 -11.76 -19.35
N ASN A 37 -19.95 -11.98 -20.44
CA ASN A 37 -19.08 -13.15 -20.60
C ASN A 37 -17.96 -13.19 -19.54
N LEU A 38 -17.43 -12.02 -19.15
CA LEU A 38 -16.45 -11.94 -18.06
C LEU A 38 -17.11 -12.16 -16.71
N LYS A 39 -18.30 -11.58 -16.48
CA LYS A 39 -19.04 -11.71 -15.22
C LYS A 39 -19.40 -13.16 -14.89
N GLU A 40 -19.84 -13.92 -15.89
CA GLU A 40 -20.33 -15.29 -15.70
C GLU A 40 -19.19 -16.32 -15.60
N GLN A 41 -18.12 -16.13 -16.36
CA GLN A 41 -17.11 -17.19 -16.56
C GLN A 41 -15.78 -16.91 -15.85
N VAL A 42 -15.52 -15.67 -15.43
CA VAL A 42 -14.24 -15.26 -14.85
C VAL A 42 -14.49 -14.52 -13.53
N SER A 43 -13.83 -14.94 -12.45
CA SER A 43 -13.88 -14.16 -11.21
C SER A 43 -13.13 -12.84 -11.37
N TYR A 44 -13.60 -11.77 -10.71
CA TYR A 44 -12.91 -10.47 -10.69
C TYR A 44 -11.42 -10.60 -10.31
N SER A 45 -11.09 -11.45 -9.33
CA SER A 45 -9.72 -11.71 -8.90
C SER A 45 -8.85 -12.35 -9.99
N SER A 46 -9.44 -13.20 -10.83
CA SER A 46 -8.74 -13.82 -11.96
C SER A 46 -8.55 -12.79 -13.08
N LEU A 47 -9.58 -11.99 -13.38
CA LEU A 47 -9.49 -10.90 -14.34
C LEU A 47 -8.37 -9.92 -13.97
N ALA A 48 -8.32 -9.46 -12.72
CA ALA A 48 -7.29 -8.52 -12.25
C ALA A 48 -5.86 -9.06 -12.42
N ARG A 49 -5.65 -10.35 -12.13
CA ARG A 49 -4.34 -11.00 -12.33
C ARG A 49 -4.01 -11.11 -13.82
N ILE A 50 -4.93 -11.62 -14.63
CA ILE A 50 -4.71 -11.83 -16.07
C ILE A 50 -4.46 -10.49 -16.77
N CYS A 51 -5.23 -9.44 -16.47
CA CYS A 51 -5.01 -8.11 -17.03
C CYS A 51 -3.64 -7.54 -16.65
N ALA A 52 -3.16 -7.82 -15.43
CA ALA A 52 -1.82 -7.41 -14.99
C ALA A 52 -0.71 -8.23 -15.68
N ASP A 53 -0.91 -9.54 -15.85
CA ASP A 53 0.03 -10.44 -16.52
C ASP A 53 0.16 -10.11 -18.01
N LEU A 54 -0.95 -9.78 -18.67
CA LEU A 54 -1.01 -9.33 -20.06
C LEU A 54 -0.58 -7.88 -20.26
N GLN A 55 -0.30 -7.14 -19.19
CA GLN A 55 0.07 -5.72 -19.22
C GLN A 55 -0.92 -4.87 -20.06
N LEU A 56 -2.23 -5.16 -19.95
CA LEU A 56 -3.27 -4.49 -20.74
C LEU A 56 -3.40 -3.01 -20.43
N PHE A 57 -2.96 -2.60 -19.24
CA PHE A 57 -2.96 -1.22 -18.81
C PHE A 57 -1.53 -0.79 -18.55
N ASP A 58 -1.13 0.33 -19.14
CA ASP A 58 0.13 0.97 -18.81
C ASP A 58 0.16 1.20 -17.30
N LYS A 59 1.06 0.49 -16.62
CA LYS A 59 1.40 0.85 -15.24
C LYS A 59 1.90 2.27 -15.34
N LYS A 60 1.15 3.23 -14.76
CA LYS A 60 1.68 4.57 -14.52
C LYS A 60 3.07 4.35 -13.95
N LYS A 61 4.11 4.72 -14.71
CA LYS A 61 5.49 4.61 -14.23
C LYS A 61 5.47 5.21 -12.85
N LYS A 62 5.75 4.41 -11.81
CA LYS A 62 5.92 4.96 -10.46
C LYS A 62 6.89 6.10 -10.66
N ASN A 63 6.41 7.32 -10.42
CA ASN A 63 7.11 8.57 -10.66
C ASN A 63 8.61 8.31 -10.52
N GLU A 64 9.35 8.49 -11.63
CA GLU A 64 10.80 8.63 -11.54
C GLU A 64 11.06 9.50 -10.33
N LYS A 65 11.85 8.96 -9.40
CA LYS A 65 12.14 9.56 -8.12
C LYS A 65 12.44 11.03 -8.41
N ILE A 66 11.49 11.92 -8.12
CA ILE A 66 11.73 13.35 -8.25
C ILE A 66 12.80 13.58 -7.21
N GLU A 67 14.04 13.73 -7.67
CA GLU A 67 15.13 14.15 -6.80
C GLU A 67 14.72 15.51 -6.30
N ASN A 68 14.17 15.53 -5.09
CA ASN A 68 13.98 16.76 -4.35
C ASN A 68 15.39 17.33 -4.16
N SER A 69 15.75 18.29 -5.00
CA SER A 69 16.99 19.08 -4.88
C SER A 69 17.06 19.86 -3.55
N ASN A 70 15.99 19.81 -2.75
CA ASN A 70 15.88 20.40 -1.41
C ASN A 70 15.78 19.32 -0.33
N SER A 71 16.61 18.27 -0.40
CA SER A 71 16.84 17.38 0.75
C SER A 71 17.43 18.21 1.89
N THR A 72 16.63 18.51 2.92
CA THR A 72 17.01 19.18 4.17
C THR A 72 17.81 18.26 5.09
N THR A 73 18.86 17.64 4.56
CA THR A 73 19.88 16.87 5.31
C THR A 73 21.10 17.74 5.64
N LYS A 74 20.91 19.05 5.79
CA LYS A 74 21.93 19.95 6.35
C LYS A 74 21.30 20.79 7.44
N GLU A 75 21.98 20.74 8.58
CA GLU A 75 21.59 21.20 9.89
C GLU A 75 21.14 22.66 9.92
N ASN A 76 19.98 22.89 10.53
CA ASN A 76 19.70 23.99 11.46
C ASN A 76 18.24 23.83 11.93
N PHE A 77 18.06 23.16 13.08
CA PHE A 77 16.80 23.22 13.82
C PHE A 77 16.62 24.65 14.33
N VAL A 78 15.99 25.51 13.55
CA VAL A 78 15.37 26.73 14.06
C VAL A 78 13.98 26.33 14.54
N ASN A 79 13.85 26.24 15.87
CA ASN A 79 12.59 26.01 16.56
C ASN A 79 11.73 27.29 16.46
N GLU A 80 11.13 27.55 15.30
CA GLU A 80 10.07 28.55 15.18
C GLU A 80 8.80 27.98 15.83
N LYS A 81 8.55 28.43 17.07
CA LYS A 81 7.30 28.22 17.78
C LYS A 81 6.16 28.87 16.98
N ILE A 82 5.48 28.09 16.17
CA ILE A 82 4.17 28.47 15.64
C ILE A 82 3.15 28.16 16.74
N PRO A 83 2.45 29.16 17.32
CA PRO A 83 1.35 28.86 18.23
C PRO A 83 0.18 28.37 17.38
N THR A 84 0.01 27.06 17.24
CA THR A 84 -1.25 26.50 16.75
C THR A 84 -2.28 26.60 17.86
N GLU A 85 -3.01 27.71 17.86
CA GLU A 85 -4.28 27.83 18.57
C GLU A 85 -5.26 26.77 18.02
N ASN A 86 -5.90 26.05 18.94
CA ASN A 86 -6.92 25.01 18.77
C ASN A 86 -6.42 23.56 18.65
N SER A 87 -6.39 22.85 19.78
CA SER A 87 -7.31 21.72 19.99
C SER A 87 -7.16 21.12 21.40
N ASP A 88 -7.94 21.64 22.35
CA ASP A 88 -8.12 21.09 23.71
C ASP A 88 -8.70 19.65 23.77
N LYS A 89 -8.72 18.93 22.65
CA LYS A 89 -9.23 17.55 22.53
C LYS A 89 -8.18 16.52 22.09
N LEU A 90 -6.97 16.95 21.72
CA LEU A 90 -5.84 16.04 21.43
C LEU A 90 -4.99 15.72 22.67
N SER A 91 -5.12 16.48 23.75
CA SER A 91 -4.32 16.33 24.99
C SER A 91 -4.44 14.92 25.59
N SER A 92 -5.65 14.40 25.77
CA SER A 92 -5.84 13.15 26.52
C SER A 92 -5.21 11.92 25.85
N ASN A 93 -5.29 11.79 24.51
CA ASN A 93 -4.70 10.64 23.83
C ASN A 93 -3.19 10.80 23.63
N ALA A 94 -2.71 12.01 23.35
CA ALA A 94 -1.30 12.30 23.24
C ALA A 94 -0.58 12.06 24.59
N GLU A 95 -1.15 12.54 25.70
CA GLU A 95 -0.65 12.33 27.06
C GLU A 95 -0.63 10.84 27.44
N LYS A 96 -1.72 10.10 27.16
CA LYS A 96 -1.78 8.65 27.42
C LYS A 96 -0.74 7.87 26.62
N ASN A 97 -0.48 8.26 25.37
CA ASN A 97 0.54 7.61 24.55
C ASN A 97 1.96 7.97 25.03
N LEU A 98 2.18 9.20 25.46
CA LEU A 98 3.46 9.65 26.02
C LEU A 98 3.76 8.91 27.33
N GLU A 99 2.80 8.79 28.24
CA GLU A 99 2.98 7.99 29.47
C GLU A 99 3.30 6.52 29.18
N LYS A 100 2.66 5.92 28.18
CA LYS A 100 2.95 4.53 27.78
C LYS A 100 4.36 4.37 27.23
N LEU A 101 4.87 5.38 26.52
CA LEU A 101 6.23 5.37 25.99
C LEU A 101 7.27 5.58 27.08
N THR A 102 7.03 6.52 28.01
CA THR A 102 7.98 6.84 29.09
C THR A 102 8.00 5.78 30.20
N LYS A 103 6.87 5.13 30.50
CA LYS A 103 6.77 4.07 31.53
C LYS A 103 7.11 2.67 30.99
N ARG A 104 7.45 2.53 29.71
CA ARG A 104 7.80 1.22 29.13
C ARG A 104 9.15 0.77 29.68
N LYS A 105 9.15 -0.33 30.45
CA LYS A 105 10.40 -0.97 30.87
C LYS A 105 11.21 -1.36 29.62
N PRO A 106 12.54 -1.17 29.61
CA PRO A 106 13.36 -1.64 28.51
C PRO A 106 13.12 -3.14 28.33
N GLY A 107 12.82 -3.58 27.10
CA GLY A 107 12.51 -4.97 26.80
C GLY A 107 13.69 -5.92 27.04
N PHE A 108 14.87 -5.36 27.28
CA PHE A 108 16.10 -6.07 27.57
C PHE A 108 16.93 -5.25 28.56
N SER A 109 17.24 -5.84 29.71
CA SER A 109 18.26 -5.35 30.64
C SER A 109 19.33 -6.43 30.74
N TYR A 110 20.57 -6.09 30.40
CA TYR A 110 21.70 -6.99 30.59
C TYR A 110 22.13 -6.96 32.05
N ASP A 111 22.02 -8.09 32.73
CA ASP A 111 22.53 -8.25 34.10
C ASP A 111 23.99 -8.73 34.02
N HIS A 112 24.93 -7.86 34.37
CA HIS A 112 26.36 -8.20 34.41
C HIS A 112 26.71 -9.19 35.54
N SER A 113 25.78 -9.50 36.45
CA SER A 113 25.95 -10.45 37.55
C SER A 113 25.94 -11.91 37.09
N THR A 114 25.23 -12.22 36.01
CA THR A 114 25.18 -13.58 35.47
C THR A 114 26.42 -13.81 34.60
N LYS A 115 27.50 -14.27 35.24
CA LYS A 115 28.71 -14.74 34.56
C LYS A 115 28.38 -15.96 33.68
N GLY A 116 27.91 -15.72 32.45
CA GLY A 116 28.05 -16.59 31.29
C GLY A 116 27.79 -18.07 31.50
N LYS A 117 26.82 -18.43 32.34
CA LYS A 117 26.21 -19.76 32.35
C LYS A 117 24.83 -19.55 31.77
N ASP A 118 24.41 -20.43 30.87
CA ASP A 118 23.12 -20.37 30.17
C ASP A 118 23.15 -19.61 28.82
N PHE A 119 24.28 -19.70 28.11
CA PHE A 119 24.23 -19.79 26.64
C PHE A 119 24.67 -21.20 26.22
N ILE A 120 23.72 -22.14 26.21
CA ILE A 120 23.76 -23.42 25.49
C ILE A 120 22.50 -23.48 24.63
#